data_AF-A0A6C1QLF7-F1
#
_entry.id   AF-A0A6C1QLF7-F1
#
_cell.length_a   1.000
_cell.length_b   1.000
_cell.length_c   1.000
_cell.angle_alpha   90.00
_cell.angle_beta   90.00
_cell.angle_gamma   90.00
#
_symmetry.space_group_name_H-M   'P 1'
#
loop_
_entity.id
_entity.type
_entity.pdbx_description
1 polymer ?
#
loop_
_entity_poly.entity_id
_entity_poly.type
_entity_poly.pdbx_seq_one_letter_code
_entity_poly.pdbx_strand_id
1 'polypeptide(L)'
;MREIMSKLCHYANNCNLFKGIIHMPEDTLLRYKCFYCLGEEKQWKNCNRFTIIEEVGFCQDFVMPNSLLTKEQILVRMNQKFSLVR
;
A
#
# COMPACT_ATOMS: atom_id res chain seq x y z
N MET A 1 27.84 -15.33 -7.20
CA MET A 1 26.41 -15.63 -7.04
C MET A 1 25.70 -14.34 -6.69
N ARG A 2 24.91 -13.76 -7.60
CA ARG A 2 24.11 -12.55 -7.28
C ARG A 2 22.86 -13.02 -6.54
N GLU A 3 22.70 -12.55 -5.31
CA GLU A 3 21.51 -12.77 -4.50
C GLU A 3 20.27 -12.30 -5.28
N ILE A 4 19.30 -13.19 -5.45
CA ILE A 4 17.97 -12.85 -5.94
C ILE A 4 17.26 -12.19 -4.75
N MET A 5 17.57 -10.91 -4.51
CA MET A 5 16.74 -10.08 -3.62
C MET A 5 15.32 -10.15 -4.18
N SER A 6 14.39 -10.61 -3.34
CA SER A 6 13.05 -10.98 -3.78
C SER A 6 12.43 -9.85 -4.61
N LYS A 7 11.97 -10.17 -5.82
CA LYS A 7 11.09 -9.32 -6.64
C LYS A 7 9.70 -9.20 -5.98
N LEU A 8 9.63 -9.04 -4.67
CA LEU A 8 8.39 -8.98 -3.90
C LEU A 8 8.37 -7.73 -3.02
N CYS A 9 7.21 -7.09 -2.94
CA CYS A 9 7.03 -5.92 -2.10
C CYS A 9 7.31 -6.30 -0.64
N HIS A 10 8.25 -5.61 0.00
CA HIS A 10 8.68 -5.92 1.38
C HIS A 10 7.52 -5.81 2.39
N TYR A 11 6.50 -5.01 2.07
CA TYR A 11 5.30 -4.83 2.91
C TYR A 11 4.16 -5.78 2.58
N ALA A 12 4.27 -6.65 1.57
CA ALA A 12 3.15 -7.49 1.12
C ALA A 12 2.57 -8.35 2.25
N ASN A 13 3.42 -8.98 3.06
CA ASN A 13 3.00 -9.82 4.19
C ASN A 13 2.36 -9.01 5.33
N ASN A 14 2.72 -7.73 5.44
CA ASN A 14 2.29 -6.87 6.54
C ASN A 14 1.23 -5.82 6.15
N CYS A 15 0.84 -5.76 4.88
CA CYS A 15 -0.10 -4.78 4.37
C CYS A 15 -1.51 -5.05 4.88
N ASN A 16 -2.13 -4.05 5.54
CA ASN A 16 -3.49 -4.14 6.07
C ASN A 16 -4.53 -4.54 5.00
N LEU A 17 -4.27 -4.23 3.72
CA LEU A 17 -5.10 -4.65 2.60
C LEU A 17 -5.27 -6.17 2.53
N PHE A 18 -4.24 -6.95 2.89
CA PHE A 18 -4.27 -8.41 2.81
C PHE A 18 -4.46 -9.09 4.18
N LYS A 19 -4.57 -8.32 5.26
CA LYS A 19 -4.78 -8.81 6.63
C LYS A 19 -6.26 -9.03 6.99
N GLY A 20 -7.17 -8.86 6.03
CA GLY A 20 -8.61 -8.97 6.27
C GLY A 20 -9.22 -7.81 7.06
N ILE A 21 -8.46 -6.72 7.28
CA ILE A 21 -8.95 -5.51 7.94
C ILE A 21 -9.89 -4.73 6.99
N ILE A 22 -9.59 -4.76 5.69
CA ILE A 22 -10.36 -4.08 4.65
C ILE A 22 -11.24 -5.11 3.95
N HIS A 23 -12.56 -4.98 4.08
CA HIS A 23 -13.51 -5.85 3.38
C HIS A 23 -13.56 -5.50 1.88
N MET A 24 -13.13 -6.44 1.05
CA MET A 24 -13.09 -6.32 -0.41
C MET A 24 -13.21 -7.71 -1.05
N PRO A 25 -13.77 -7.84 -2.27
CA PRO A 25 -13.83 -9.12 -2.96
C PRO A 25 -12.44 -9.75 -3.10
N GLU A 26 -12.35 -11.06 -2.86
CA GLU A 26 -11.09 -11.82 -2.90
C GLU A 26 -10.36 -11.66 -4.25
N ASP A 27 -11.10 -11.69 -5.36
CA ASP A 27 -10.55 -11.46 -6.70
C ASP A 27 -9.85 -10.10 -6.84
N THR A 28 -10.37 -9.07 -6.16
CA THR A 28 -9.81 -7.73 -6.23
C THR A 28 -8.55 -7.64 -5.36
N LEU A 29 -8.55 -8.28 -4.19
CA LEU A 29 -7.36 -8.43 -3.35
C LEU A 29 -6.25 -9.18 -4.10
N LEU A 30 -6.60 -10.27 -4.77
CA LEU A 30 -5.65 -11.06 -5.57
C LEU A 30 -5.08 -10.23 -6.72
N ARG A 31 -5.92 -9.49 -7.45
CA ARG A 31 -5.46 -8.57 -8.51
C ARG A 31 -4.49 -7.54 -7.95
N TYR A 32 -4.81 -6.88 -6.83
CA TYR A 32 -3.89 -5.90 -6.23
C TYR A 32 -2.56 -6.54 -5.82
N LYS A 33 -2.60 -7.73 -5.22
CA LYS A 33 -1.38 -8.46 -4.85
C LYS A 33 -0.55 -8.79 -6.08
N CYS A 34 -1.15 -9.30 -7.16
CA CYS A 34 -0.45 -9.61 -8.40
C CYS A 34 0.13 -8.37 -9.08
N PHE A 35 -0.65 -7.29 -9.19
CA PHE A 35 -0.23 -6.08 -9.90
C PHE A 35 0.86 -5.30 -9.17
N TYR A 36 0.77 -5.20 -7.84
CA TYR A 36 1.64 -4.32 -7.06
C TYR A 36 2.68 -5.06 -6.22
N CYS A 37 2.38 -6.26 -5.72
CA CYS A 37 3.24 -6.94 -4.75
C CYS A 37 4.07 -8.08 -5.32
N LEU A 38 3.57 -8.78 -6.35
CA LEU A 38 4.25 -9.90 -7.02
C LEU A 38 5.00 -9.48 -8.30
N GLY A 39 5.05 -8.17 -8.58
CA GLY A 39 5.75 -7.60 -9.73
C GLY A 39 7.17 -7.14 -9.41
N GLU A 40 7.81 -6.47 -10.36
CA GLU A 40 9.13 -5.87 -10.13
C GLU A 40 9.06 -4.61 -9.27
N GLU A 41 10.22 -4.04 -8.97
CA GLU A 41 10.33 -2.86 -8.10
C GLU A 41 9.50 -1.66 -8.57
N LYS A 42 9.38 -1.50 -9.89
CA LYS A 42 8.58 -0.44 -10.50
C LYS A 42 7.10 -0.57 -10.13
N GLN A 43 6.59 -1.79 -10.02
CA GLN A 43 5.19 -2.06 -9.72
C GLN A 43 4.84 -1.61 -8.30
N TRP A 44 5.60 -2.01 -7.28
CA TRP A 44 5.30 -1.55 -5.92
C TRP A 44 5.64 -0.07 -5.71
N LYS A 45 6.63 0.50 -6.41
CA LYS A 45 6.86 1.96 -6.36
C LYS A 45 5.69 2.78 -6.91
N ASN A 46 4.85 2.18 -7.75
CA ASN A 46 3.60 2.77 -8.23
C ASN A 46 2.39 2.48 -7.33
N CYS A 47 2.56 1.73 -6.23
CA CYS A 47 1.50 1.48 -5.25
C CYS A 47 1.46 2.62 -4.25
N ASN A 48 0.33 3.33 -4.16
CA ASN A 48 0.17 4.40 -3.17
C ASN A 48 0.30 3.91 -1.73
N ARG A 49 -0.05 2.66 -1.44
CA ARG A 49 0.15 2.10 -0.08
C ARG A 49 1.62 1.91 0.24
N PHE A 50 2.44 1.50 -0.74
CA PHE A 50 3.88 1.34 -0.55
C PHE A 50 4.55 2.70 -0.32
N THR A 51 4.28 3.68 -1.17
CA THR A 51 4.90 5.01 -1.08
C THR A 51 4.56 5.72 0.23
N ILE A 52 3.34 5.52 0.75
CA ILE A 52 2.93 6.08 2.04
C ILE A 52 3.62 5.38 3.22
N ILE A 53 3.73 4.04 3.21
CA ILE A 53 4.46 3.32 4.27
C ILE A 53 5.93 3.73 4.30
N GLU A 54 6.58 3.89 3.14
CA GLU A 54 7.97 4.36 3.07
C GLU A 54 8.14 5.76 3.67
N GLU A 55 7.16 6.65 3.49
CA GLU A 55 7.23 8.04 3.95
C GLU A 55 6.95 8.16 5.45
N VAL A 56 5.91 7.50 5.97
CA VAL A 56 5.43 7.73 7.35
C VAL A 56 5.44 6.49 8.25
N GLY A 57 5.87 5.35 7.74
CA GLY A 57 6.00 4.09 8.49
C GLY A 57 4.69 3.31 8.67
N PHE A 58 3.54 3.86 8.28
CA PHE A 58 2.24 3.17 8.33
C PHE A 58 1.31 3.67 7.21
N CYS A 59 0.24 2.92 6.93
CA CYS A 59 -0.73 3.30 5.89
C CYS A 59 -2.15 3.05 6.36
N GLN A 60 -2.99 4.08 6.28
CA GLN A 60 -4.39 4.00 6.67
C GLN A 60 -5.23 3.17 5.69
N ASP A 61 -6.32 2.62 6.19
CA ASP A 61 -7.14 1.68 5.43
C ASP A 61 -7.82 2.31 4.21
N PHE A 62 -8.09 3.61 4.21
CA PHE A 62 -8.70 4.30 3.08
C PHE A 62 -7.80 4.41 1.83
N VAL A 63 -6.49 4.17 1.98
CA VAL A 63 -5.53 4.34 0.88
C VAL A 63 -5.55 3.11 -0.01
N MET A 64 -6.05 3.22 -1.24
CA MET A 64 -6.00 2.11 -2.19
C MET A 64 -4.71 2.13 -3.05
N PRO A 65 -4.18 0.97 -3.47
CA PRO A 65 -2.97 0.89 -4.30
C PRO A 65 -3.02 1.79 -5.55
N ASN A 66 -4.19 1.85 -6.19
CA ASN A 66 -4.48 2.62 -7.41
C ASN A 66 -5.24 3.92 -7.15
N SER A 67 -5.20 4.47 -5.94
CA SER A 67 -5.83 5.76 -5.62
C SER A 67 -5.43 6.86 -6.62
N LEU A 68 -6.40 7.68 -7.04
CA LEU A 68 -6.16 8.87 -7.88
C LEU A 68 -5.57 10.05 -7.10
N LEU A 69 -5.63 9.98 -5.76
CA LEU A 69 -5.02 11.01 -4.90
C LEU A 69 -3.50 10.95 -4.98
N THR A 70 -2.86 12.11 -4.99
CA THR A 70 -1.41 12.20 -4.86
C THR A 70 -0.96 11.83 -3.44
N LYS A 71 0.33 11.53 -3.29
CA LYS A 71 0.94 11.26 -1.97
C LYS A 71 0.62 12.38 -0.97
N GLU A 72 0.77 13.63 -1.39
CA GLU A 72 0.54 14.81 -0.55
C GLU A 72 -0.92 14.92 -0.12
N GLN A 73 -1.86 14.68 -1.02
CA GLN A 73 -3.30 14.69 -0.70
C GLN A 73 -3.66 13.59 0.30
N ILE A 74 -3.06 12.41 0.16
CA ILE A 74 -3.23 11.31 1.12
C ILE A 74 -2.70 11.73 2.50
N LEU A 75 -1.50 12.30 2.57
CA LEU A 75 -0.89 12.76 3.82
C LEU A 75 -1.71 13.87 4.50
N VAL A 76 -2.22 14.84 3.74
CA VAL A 76 -3.13 15.88 4.26
C VAL A 76 -4.38 15.24 4.86
N ARG A 77 -4.99 14.28 4.16
CA ARG A 77 -6.19 13.58 4.64
C ARG A 77 -5.91 12.72 5.86
N MET A 78 -4.74 12.09 5.95
CA MET A 78 -4.29 11.37 7.14
C MET A 78 -4.21 12.32 8.33
N ASN A 79 -3.54 13.47 8.18
CA ASN A 79 -3.40 14.49 9.23
C ASN A 79 -4.76 15.05 9.68
N GLN A 80 -5.66 15.37 8.75
CA GLN A 80 -7.01 15.86 9.09
C GLN A 80 -7.79 14.84 9.93
N LYS A 81 -7.71 13.55 9.58
CA LYS A 81 -8.34 12.50 10.39
C LYS A 81 -7.72 12.37 11.78
N PHE A 82 -6.39 12.50 11.91
CA PHE A 82 -5.75 12.49 13.24
C PHE A 82 -6.16 13.66 14.12
N SER A 83 -6.36 14.85 13.53
CA SER A 83 -6.81 16.03 14.27
C SER A 83 -8.27 15.95 14.75
N LEU A 84 -9.09 15.08 14.16
CA LEU A 84 -10.50 14.87 14.55
C LEU A 84 -10.69 13.80 15.64
N VAL A 85 -9.61 13.12 16.06
CA VAL A 85 -9.63 12.06 17.08
C VAL A 85 -8.89 12.51 18.36
N ARG A 86 -8.67 13.82 18.52
CA ARG A 86 -8.13 14.42 19.75
C ARG A 86 -9.20 15.11 20.57
#